data_AF-A0A5E6N9H8-F1
#
_entry.id   AF-A0A5E6N9H8-F1
#
_cell.length_a   1.000
_cell.length_b   1.000
_cell.length_c   1.000
_cell.angle_alpha   90.00
_cell.angle_beta   90.00
_cell.angle_gamma   90.00
#
_symmetry.space_group_name_H-M   'P 1'
#
loop_
_entity.id
_entity.type
_entity.pdbx_description
1 polymer ?
#
loop_
_entity_poly.entity_id
_entity_poly.type
_entity_poly.pdbx_seq_one_letter_code
_entity_poly.pdbx_strand_id
1 'polypeptide(L)'
;MYWLRENWHNIDAVISATSLLSNDIANEAEKILNTHVFEMYGCSESGAIATRQINKGDKWELLEDYDIKANKNNILLKAVGYKNLITISDQIKMIDDRFFYLLGRNSDLVKIGGKRESLSGLSYKLKKIDGVDDGIFLYPRRYK
;
A
#
# COMPACT_ATOMS: atom_id res chain seq x y z
N MET A 1 -25.48 -16.21 -5.13
CA MET A 1 -24.17 -15.55 -5.36
C MET A 1 -23.24 -16.41 -6.26
N TYR A 2 -23.78 -17.21 -7.19
CA TYR A 2 -22.98 -18.10 -8.06
C TYR A 2 -22.71 -17.53 -9.46
N TRP A 3 -23.51 -16.57 -9.93
CA TRP A 3 -23.41 -16.02 -11.29
C TRP A 3 -22.23 -15.08 -11.55
N LEU A 4 -21.54 -14.60 -10.50
CA LEU A 4 -20.35 -13.75 -10.65
C LEU A 4 -19.07 -14.55 -10.96
N ARG A 5 -19.10 -15.88 -10.85
CA ARG A 5 -17.89 -16.73 -10.99
C ARG A 5 -17.67 -17.28 -12.40
N GLU A 6 -18.58 -17.05 -13.34
CA GLU A 6 -18.44 -17.60 -14.70
C GLU A 6 -18.26 -16.48 -15.73
N ASN A 7 -17.36 -16.72 -16.70
CA ASN A 7 -17.15 -15.95 -17.93
C ASN A 7 -16.36 -14.63 -17.85
N TRP A 8 -15.37 -14.50 -16.96
CA TRP A 8 -14.44 -13.35 -16.98
C TRP A 8 -13.09 -13.70 -17.63
N HIS A 9 -13.11 -14.40 -18.77
CA HIS A 9 -11.90 -14.93 -19.42
C HIS A 9 -11.06 -13.88 -20.17
N ASN A 10 -11.50 -12.63 -20.18
CA ASN A 10 -10.87 -11.52 -20.91
C ASN A 10 -10.32 -10.43 -19.99
N ILE A 11 -10.04 -10.75 -18.71
CA ILE A 11 -9.33 -9.82 -17.82
C ILE A 11 -7.83 -10.12 -17.84
N ASP A 12 -7.04 -9.16 -18.30
CA ASP A 12 -5.57 -9.28 -18.28
C ASP A 12 -4.95 -8.96 -16.91
N ALA A 13 -5.58 -8.09 -16.11
CA ALA A 13 -5.18 -7.78 -14.74
C ALA A 13 -6.28 -7.07 -13.94
N VAL A 14 -6.17 -7.13 -12.61
CA VAL A 14 -6.99 -6.36 -11.66
C VAL A 14 -6.11 -5.40 -10.89
N ILE A 15 -6.59 -4.17 -10.68
CA ILE A 15 -5.93 -3.16 -9.84
C ILE A 15 -6.81 -2.83 -8.65
N SER A 16 -6.25 -2.97 -7.44
CA SER A 16 -6.83 -2.51 -6.18
C SER A 16 -6.10 -1.25 -5.69
N ALA A 17 -6.85 -0.28 -5.18
CA ALA A 17 -6.31 0.99 -4.71
C ALA A 17 -7.00 1.45 -3.41
N THR A 18 -6.55 2.57 -2.85
CA THR A 18 -7.16 3.29 -1.71
C THR A 18 -6.97 2.67 -0.33
N SER A 19 -6.92 1.35 -0.21
CA SER A 19 -6.73 0.66 1.08
C SER A 19 -5.85 -0.56 0.93
N LEU A 20 -5.29 -1.01 2.06
CA LEU A 20 -4.45 -2.20 2.10
C LEU A 20 -5.25 -3.43 1.63
N LEU A 21 -4.80 -4.02 0.54
CA LEU A 21 -5.31 -5.29 0.04
C LEU A 21 -4.82 -6.44 0.94
N SER A 22 -5.69 -7.36 1.34
CA SER A 22 -5.26 -8.56 2.06
C SER A 22 -4.75 -9.62 1.11
N ASN A 23 -3.79 -10.42 1.56
CA ASN A 23 -3.24 -11.53 0.77
C ASN A 23 -4.33 -12.56 0.42
N ASP A 24 -5.25 -12.83 1.36
CA ASP A 24 -6.35 -13.78 1.17
C ASP A 24 -7.33 -13.31 0.08
N ILE A 25 -7.70 -12.01 0.09
CA ILE A 25 -8.56 -11.43 -0.94
C ILE A 25 -7.86 -11.41 -2.30
N ALA A 26 -6.57 -11.06 -2.34
CA ALA A 26 -5.79 -11.09 -3.57
C ALA A 26 -5.78 -12.49 -4.18
N ASN A 27 -5.45 -13.52 -3.39
CA ASN A 27 -5.39 -14.91 -3.86
C ASN A 27 -6.75 -15.43 -4.34
N GLU A 28 -7.84 -15.14 -3.64
CA GLU A 28 -9.17 -15.55 -4.08
C GLU A 28 -9.60 -14.82 -5.36
N ALA A 29 -9.29 -13.53 -5.49
CA ALA A 29 -9.57 -12.79 -6.71
C ALA A 29 -8.77 -13.34 -7.91
N GLU A 30 -7.48 -13.64 -7.74
CA GLU A 30 -6.67 -14.26 -8.81
C GLU A 30 -7.22 -15.62 -9.23
N LYS A 31 -7.69 -16.46 -8.29
CA LYS A 31 -8.32 -17.75 -8.60
C LYS A 31 -9.62 -17.61 -9.36
N ILE A 32 -10.49 -16.68 -8.95
CA ILE A 32 -11.82 -16.49 -9.57
C ILE A 32 -11.69 -15.88 -10.96
N LEU A 33 -10.78 -14.92 -11.12
CA LEU A 33 -10.65 -14.13 -12.34
C LEU A 33 -9.55 -14.67 -13.28
N ASN A 34 -8.80 -15.68 -12.84
CA ASN A 34 -7.69 -16.30 -13.57
C ASN A 34 -6.70 -15.26 -14.13
N THR A 35 -6.34 -14.28 -13.30
CA THR A 35 -5.54 -13.12 -13.69
C THR A 35 -4.73 -12.60 -12.50
N HIS A 36 -3.79 -11.68 -12.73
CA HIS A 36 -2.98 -11.08 -11.68
C HIS A 36 -3.70 -9.94 -10.97
N VAL A 37 -3.52 -9.86 -9.64
CA VAL A 37 -4.03 -8.74 -8.84
C VAL A 37 -2.88 -7.86 -8.37
N PHE A 38 -2.92 -6.59 -8.76
CA PHE A 38 -1.97 -5.58 -8.35
C PHE A 38 -2.61 -4.63 -7.34
N GLU A 39 -1.86 -4.27 -6.32
CA GLU A 39 -2.17 -3.14 -5.46
C GLU A 39 -1.43 -1.90 -5.98
N MET A 40 -2.09 -0.74 -5.92
CA MET A 40 -1.55 0.53 -6.37
C MET A 40 -1.30 1.47 -5.20
N TYR A 41 -0.10 2.03 -5.14
CA TYR A 41 0.30 3.06 -4.20
C TYR A 41 0.40 4.41 -4.93
N GLY A 42 -0.09 5.46 -4.30
CA GLY A 42 -0.16 6.78 -4.89
C GLY A 42 -0.56 7.87 -3.89
N CYS A 43 -0.58 9.11 -4.38
CA CYS A 43 -1.08 10.26 -3.64
C CYS A 43 -1.88 11.19 -4.56
N SER A 44 -2.65 12.12 -3.97
CA SER A 44 -3.50 13.05 -4.73
C SER A 44 -2.69 13.92 -5.69
N GLU A 45 -1.44 14.22 -5.35
CA GLU A 45 -0.57 15.13 -6.09
C GLU A 45 0.01 14.52 -7.35
N SER A 46 0.26 13.20 -7.37
CA SER A 46 0.97 12.52 -8.46
C SER A 46 0.25 11.31 -9.06
N GLY A 47 -0.92 10.97 -8.50
CA GLY A 47 -1.67 9.77 -8.90
C GLY A 47 -0.94 8.50 -8.47
N ALA A 48 -0.96 7.51 -9.35
CA ALA A 48 -0.25 6.24 -9.16
C ALA A 48 1.27 6.47 -9.20
N ILE A 49 1.98 5.85 -8.27
CA ILE A 49 3.44 5.96 -8.13
C ILE A 49 4.10 4.59 -8.27
N ALA A 50 3.48 3.56 -7.68
CA ALA A 50 4.05 2.23 -7.60
C ALA A 50 2.96 1.17 -7.57
N THR A 51 3.34 -0.06 -7.90
CA THR A 51 2.46 -1.24 -7.77
C THR A 51 3.15 -2.37 -7.03
N ARG A 52 2.37 -3.32 -6.53
CA ARG A 52 2.89 -4.61 -6.04
C ARG A 52 1.88 -5.72 -6.26
N GLN A 53 2.34 -6.96 -6.27
CA GLN A 53 1.49 -8.14 -6.09
C GLN A 53 1.72 -8.66 -4.67
N ILE A 54 0.77 -8.44 -3.75
CA ILE A 54 0.97 -8.72 -2.32
C ILE A 54 1.23 -10.21 -2.03
N ASN A 55 0.76 -11.11 -2.90
CA ASN A 55 1.03 -12.54 -2.83
C ASN A 55 2.48 -12.92 -3.20
N LYS A 56 3.21 -12.04 -3.90
CA LYS A 56 4.64 -12.19 -4.22
C LYS A 56 5.58 -11.49 -3.24
N GLY A 57 5.02 -10.68 -2.34
CA GLY A 57 5.74 -10.04 -1.23
C GLY A 57 5.32 -8.59 -0.99
N ASP A 58 5.93 -7.99 0.02
CA ASP A 58 5.55 -6.64 0.49
C ASP A 58 6.27 -5.49 -0.23
N LYS A 59 7.14 -5.80 -1.19
CA LYS A 59 7.92 -4.82 -1.94
C LYS A 59 7.04 -4.11 -2.97
N TRP A 60 7.16 -2.81 -3.03
CA TRP A 60 6.58 -1.96 -4.06
C TRP A 60 7.60 -1.72 -5.17
N GLU A 61 7.12 -1.70 -6.41
CA GLU A 61 7.88 -1.36 -7.60
C GLU A 61 7.39 -0.03 -8.17
N LEU A 62 8.29 0.91 -8.37
CA LEU A 62 7.98 2.20 -9.00
C LEU A 62 7.48 2.02 -10.43
N LEU A 63 6.51 2.83 -10.82
CA LEU A 63 6.13 2.96 -12.22
C LEU A 63 7.33 3.47 -13.04
N GLU A 64 7.31 3.20 -14.34
CA GLU A 64 8.31 3.74 -15.27
C GLU A 64 8.35 5.27 -15.18
N ASP A 65 9.54 5.85 -15.33
CA ASP A 65 9.81 7.29 -15.29
C ASP A 65 9.55 8.02 -13.94
N TYR A 66 9.19 7.30 -12.88
CA TYR A 66 9.17 7.82 -11.52
C TYR A 66 10.47 7.50 -10.78
N ASP A 67 11.01 8.50 -10.07
CA ASP A 67 12.17 8.34 -9.19
C ASP A 67 11.86 8.81 -7.76
N ILE A 68 12.30 8.06 -6.75
CA ILE A 68 12.27 8.50 -5.36
C ILE A 68 13.67 8.84 -4.87
N LYS A 69 13.82 10.04 -4.29
CA LYS A 69 15.02 10.47 -3.59
C LYS A 69 14.73 10.63 -2.10
N ALA A 70 15.31 9.76 -1.28
CA ALA A 70 15.27 9.89 0.17
C ALA A 70 16.37 10.87 0.64
N ASN A 71 15.98 11.93 1.34
CA ASN A 71 16.85 12.78 2.16
C ASN A 71 16.56 12.50 3.65
N LYS A 72 17.47 12.85 4.56
CA LYS A 72 17.43 12.52 6.01
C LYS A 72 16.06 12.65 6.68
N ASN A 73 15.22 13.60 6.25
CA ASN A 73 13.88 13.81 6.82
C ASN A 73 12.72 13.75 5.81
N ASN A 74 12.99 13.72 4.50
CA ASN A 74 11.96 13.88 3.47
C ASN A 74 12.16 12.88 2.33
N ILE A 75 11.05 12.40 1.77
CA ILE A 75 11.03 11.56 0.58
C ILE A 75 10.51 12.41 -0.56
N LEU A 76 11.33 12.57 -1.59
CA LEU A 76 11.03 13.43 -2.72
C LEU A 76 10.78 12.56 -3.95
N LEU A 77 9.62 12.73 -4.55
CA LEU A 77 9.23 12.08 -5.78
C LEU A 77 9.50 13.00 -6.97
N LYS A 78 10.17 12.47 -7.97
CA LYS A 78 10.17 13.04 -9.32
C LYS A 78 9.10 12.30 -10.12
N ALA A 79 7.98 12.99 -10.39
CA ALA A 79 6.85 12.45 -11.13
C ALA A 79 6.83 12.95 -12.58
N VAL A 80 6.33 12.12 -13.49
CA VAL A 80 6.19 12.45 -14.91
C VAL A 80 5.27 13.66 -15.09
N GLY A 81 5.71 14.64 -15.87
CA GLY A 81 4.94 15.86 -16.14
C GLY A 81 5.03 16.95 -15.07
N TYR A 82 5.75 16.72 -13.97
CA TYR A 82 5.95 17.71 -12.91
C TYR A 82 7.36 18.30 -12.98
N LYS A 83 7.45 19.64 -12.98
CA LYS A 83 8.74 20.36 -12.94
C LYS A 83 9.39 20.29 -11.55
N ASN A 84 8.58 20.29 -10.50
CA ASN A 84 9.02 20.31 -9.12
C ASN A 84 8.93 18.92 -8.49
N LEU A 85 9.83 18.64 -7.55
CA LEU A 85 9.74 17.43 -6.74
C LEU A 85 8.54 17.50 -5.80
N ILE A 86 7.85 16.38 -5.61
CA ILE A 86 6.69 16.24 -4.73
C ILE A 86 7.16 15.58 -3.44
N THR A 87 6.82 16.17 -2.29
CA THR A 87 7.11 15.56 -0.99
C THR A 87 6.11 14.46 -0.69
N ILE A 88 6.60 13.23 -0.54
CA ILE A 88 5.81 12.10 -0.06
C ILE A 88 5.75 12.15 1.47
N SER A 89 4.53 12.07 2.01
CA SER A 89 4.28 12.08 3.47
C SER A 89 4.39 10.68 4.11
N ASP A 90 4.32 9.64 3.28
CA ASP A 90 4.54 8.26 3.71
C ASP A 90 6.02 7.99 3.95
N GLN A 91 6.29 7.08 4.88
CA GLN A 91 7.62 6.58 5.15
C GLN A 91 7.92 5.41 4.22
N ILE A 92 9.00 5.55 3.47
CA ILE A 92 9.46 4.59 2.48
C ILE A 92 10.90 4.20 2.82
N LYS A 93 11.16 2.89 2.82
CA LYS A 93 12.52 2.35 2.89
C LYS A 93 12.91 1.83 1.50
N MET A 94 13.78 2.55 0.81
CA MET A 94 14.31 2.12 -0.48
C MET A 94 15.10 0.81 -0.33
N ILE A 95 14.90 -0.09 -1.28
CA ILE A 95 15.68 -1.32 -1.45
C ILE A 95 16.77 -1.05 -2.49
N ASP A 96 16.37 -0.44 -3.60
CA ASP A 96 17.21 0.05 -4.69
C ASP A 96 16.49 1.22 -5.39
N ASP A 97 16.90 1.58 -6.62
CA ASP A 97 16.33 2.69 -7.38
C ASP A 97 14.88 2.47 -7.83
N ARG A 98 14.38 1.23 -7.82
CA ARG A 98 13.07 0.84 -8.35
C ARG A 98 12.15 0.25 -7.27
N PHE A 99 12.72 -0.43 -6.30
CA PHE A 99 11.95 -1.17 -5.29
C PHE A 99 12.05 -0.53 -3.91
N PHE A 100 10.94 -0.57 -3.15
CA PHE A 100 10.89 -0.05 -1.79
C PHE A 100 9.87 -0.76 -0.90
N TYR A 101 9.98 -0.56 0.41
CA TYR A 101 8.95 -0.94 1.38
C TYR A 101 8.18 0.30 1.85
N LEU A 102 6.85 0.21 1.86
CA LEU A 102 5.97 1.22 2.46
C LEU A 102 5.82 0.92 3.95
N LEU A 103 6.30 1.83 4.80
CA LEU A 103 6.26 1.69 6.26
C LEU A 103 5.02 2.36 6.89
N GLY A 104 4.21 3.07 6.10
CA GLY A 104 3.02 3.80 6.52
C GLY A 104 3.23 5.32 6.66
N ARG A 105 2.23 6.06 7.13
CA ARG A 105 2.30 7.52 7.27
C ARG A 105 3.06 7.96 8.52
N ASN A 106 3.76 9.09 8.42
CA ASN A 106 4.44 9.70 9.57
C ASN A 106 3.50 10.00 10.76
N SER A 107 2.25 10.40 10.49
CA SER A 107 1.22 10.62 11.52
C SER A 107 0.72 9.34 12.17
N ASP A 108 0.86 8.21 11.48
CA ASP A 108 0.23 6.94 11.83
C ASP A 108 1.25 5.95 12.40
N LEU A 109 2.54 6.29 12.44
CA LEU A 109 3.55 5.42 13.03
C LEU A 109 3.52 5.53 14.55
N VAL A 110 3.21 4.40 15.20
CA VAL A 110 3.29 4.25 16.65
C VAL A 110 4.51 3.43 17.05
N LYS A 111 5.10 3.78 18.20
CA LYS A 111 6.15 2.99 18.83
C LYS A 111 5.67 2.50 20.20
N ILE A 112 5.45 1.20 20.33
CA ILE A 112 4.99 0.57 21.58
C ILE A 112 5.99 -0.53 21.95
N GLY A 113 6.53 -0.48 23.17
CA GLY A 113 7.47 -1.50 23.68
C GLY A 113 8.71 -1.72 22.81
N GLY A 114 9.21 -0.67 22.15
CA GLY A 114 10.38 -0.74 21.28
C GLY A 114 10.11 -1.17 19.83
N LYS A 115 8.91 -1.68 19.52
CA LYS A 115 8.48 -2.05 18.16
C LYS A 115 7.86 -0.84 17.44
N ARG A 116 8.03 -0.75 16.12
CA ARG A 116 7.47 0.30 15.25
C ARG A 116 6.46 -0.31 14.29
N GLU A 117 5.29 0.29 14.18
CA GLU A 117 4.21 -0.12 13.26
C GLU A 117 3.33 1.07 12.88
N SER A 118 2.61 1.01 11.76
CA SER A 118 1.59 2.01 11.40
C SER A 118 0.21 1.65 11.97
N LEU A 119 -0.64 2.66 12.25
CA LEU A 119 -2.02 2.46 12.69
C LEU A 119 -2.82 1.64 11.67
N SER A 120 -2.62 1.89 10.38
CA SER A 120 -3.23 1.11 9.30
C SER A 120 -2.74 -0.35 9.29
N GLY A 121 -1.45 -0.60 9.53
CA GLY A 121 -0.89 -1.94 9.68
C GLY A 121 -1.43 -2.67 10.91
N LEU A 122 -1.64 -1.96 12.02
CA LEU A 122 -2.29 -2.50 13.20
C LEU A 122 -3.77 -2.83 12.93
N SER A 123 -4.53 -1.91 12.31
CA SER A 123 -5.92 -2.16 11.92
C SER A 123 -6.04 -3.36 10.99
N TYR A 124 -5.12 -3.52 10.03
CA TYR A 124 -5.06 -4.69 9.17
C TYR A 124 -4.86 -5.99 9.98
N LYS A 125 -3.95 -6.01 10.96
CA LYS A 125 -3.73 -7.17 11.84
C LYS A 125 -4.94 -7.45 12.73
N LEU A 126 -5.63 -6.40 13.22
CA LEU A 126 -6.82 -6.53 14.05
C LEU A 126 -7.97 -7.23 13.32
N LYS A 127 -8.21 -6.88 12.05
CA LYS A 127 -9.25 -7.55 11.23
C LYS A 127 -8.92 -9.02 10.88
N LYS A 128 -7.74 -9.52 11.23
CA LYS A 128 -7.39 -10.95 11.09
C LYS A 128 -7.76 -11.78 12.32
N ILE A 129 -8.23 -11.16 13.40
CA ILE A 129 -8.66 -11.87 14.60
C ILE A 129 -10.09 -12.39 14.36
N ASP A 130 -10.32 -13.67 14.64
CA ASP A 130 -11.63 -14.29 14.48
C ASP A 130 -12.70 -13.57 15.32
N GLY A 131 -13.87 -13.32 14.73
CA GLY A 131 -14.95 -12.55 15.34
C GLY A 131 -14.79 -11.03 15.31
N VAL A 132 -13.74 -10.47 14.69
CA VAL A 132 -13.59 -9.02 14.52
C VAL A 132 -14.02 -8.60 13.13
N ASP A 133 -15.20 -7.96 13.04
CA ASP A 133 -15.74 -7.45 11.76
C ASP A 133 -15.02 -6.18 11.29
N ASP A 134 -14.70 -5.27 12.23
CA ASP A 134 -13.95 -4.04 11.93
C ASP A 134 -13.24 -3.50 13.18
N GLY A 135 -12.29 -2.58 12.98
CA GLY A 135 -11.61 -1.91 14.08
C GLY A 135 -10.58 -0.86 13.65
N ILE A 136 -10.49 0.20 14.46
CA ILE A 136 -9.55 1.31 14.28
C ILE A 136 -8.66 1.45 15.51
N PHE A 137 -7.36 1.68 15.29
CA PHE A 137 -6.47 2.12 16.35
C PHE A 137 -6.44 3.65 16.41
N LEU A 138 -6.67 4.18 17.61
CA LEU A 138 -6.50 5.59 17.90
C LEU A 138 -5.27 5.78 18.77
N TYR A 139 -4.38 6.67 18.37
CA TYR A 139 -3.31 7.14 19.23
C TYR A 139 -3.80 8.41 19.96
N PRO A 140 -4.14 8.35 21.26
CA PRO A 140 -4.72 9.49 21.96
C PRO A 140 -3.71 10.65 22.01
N ARG A 141 -4.15 11.84 21.59
CA ARG A 141 -3.38 13.07 21.84
C ARG A 141 -3.39 13.34 23.34
N ARG A 142 -2.21 13.36 23.96
CA ARG A 142 -2.04 14.00 25.27
C ARG A 142 -2.26 15.50 25.09
N TYR A 143 -3.41 15.99 25.53
CA TYR A 143 -3.54 17.41 25.83
C TYR A 143 -2.58 17.71 26.99
N LYS A 144 -1.69 18.69 26.77
CA LYS A 144 -0.95 19.33 27.85
C LYS A 144 -1.86 20.35 28.52
#